data_AF-A0A6J7W8X8-F1
#
_entry.id   AF-A0A6J7W8X8-F1
#
_cell.length_a   1.000
_cell.length_b   1.000
_cell.length_c   1.000
_cell.angle_alpha   90.00
_cell.angle_beta   90.00
_cell.angle_gamma   90.00
#
_symmetry.space_group_name_H-M   'P 1'
#
loop_
_entity.id
_entity.type
_entity.pdbx_description
1 polymer ?
#
loop_
_entity_poly.entity_id
_entity_poly.type
_entity_poly.pdbx_seq_one_letter_code
_entity_poly.pdbx_strand_id
1 'polypeptide(L)' 'MLDAKGVGQLMKMTVDSGRQTRPDIKIGICGEQGGHPESIRFFHYIKMDYVSCAAPRIPIARLAVAQAKLLEESYHI' A
#
# COMPACT_ATOMS: atom_id res chain seq x y z
N MET A 1 12.21 0.88 -1.69
CA MET A 1 11.57 -0.13 -0.82
C MET A 1 11.15 0.57 0.47
N LEU A 2 9.94 0.31 0.98
CA LEU A 2 9.44 0.81 2.27
C LEU A 2 10.08 0.04 3.44
N ASP A 3 10.39 0.74 4.53
CA ASP A 3 10.63 0.12 5.83
C ASP A 3 9.28 -0.27 6.48
N ALA A 4 8.91 -1.55 6.38
CA ALA A 4 7.64 -2.06 6.91
C ALA A 4 7.62 -2.14 8.45
N LYS A 5 8.79 -2.29 9.09
CA LYS A 5 8.88 -2.50 10.55
C LYS A 5 8.89 -1.19 11.34
N GLY A 6 9.41 -0.11 10.77
CA GLY A 6 9.31 1.24 11.34
C GLY A 6 8.20 2.05 10.70
N VAL A 7 8.47 2.63 9.52
CA VAL A 7 7.53 3.53 8.82
C VAL A 7 6.19 2.86 8.53
N GLY A 8 6.20 1.58 8.17
CA GLY A 8 4.97 0.82 7.91
C GLY A 8 4.04 0.72 9.12
N GLN A 9 4.58 0.62 10.35
CA GLN A 9 3.75 0.58 11.56
C GLN A 9 3.00 1.90 11.73
N LEU A 10 3.67 3.04 11.52
CA LEU A 10 3.04 4.36 11.56
C LEU A 10 1.93 4.47 10.51
N MET A 11 2.20 4.03 9.28
CA MET A 11 1.20 4.02 8.21
C MET A 11 -0.03 3.19 8.57
N LYS A 12 0.17 1.98 9.12
CA LYS A 12 -0.93 1.11 9.56
C LYS A 12 -1.77 1.79 10.64
N MET A 13 -1.13 2.37 11.66
CA MET A 13 -1.81 3.11 12.72
C MET A 13 -2.65 4.26 12.15
N THR A 14 -2.12 5.00 11.17
CA THR A 14 -2.87 6.07 10.49
C THR A 14 -4.09 5.56 9.74
N VAL A 15 -3.97 4.46 8.99
CA VAL A 15 -5.11 3.87 8.26
C VAL A 15 -6.20 3.40 9.22
N ASP A 16 -5.82 2.67 10.27
CA ASP A 16 -6.74 2.12 11.26
C ASP A 16 -7.47 3.26 12.01
N SER A 17 -6.72 4.25 12.51
CA SER A 17 -7.28 5.39 13.25
C SER A 17 -8.16 6.28 12.37
N GLY A 18 -7.73 6.51 11.12
CA GLY A 18 -8.49 7.29 10.14
C GLY A 18 -9.84 6.66 9.85
N ARG A 19 -9.88 5.34 9.66
CA ARG A 19 -11.13 4.61 9.38
C ARG A 19 -12.01 4.40 10.58
N GLN A 20 -11.46 4.34 11.80
CA GLN A 20 -12.27 4.37 13.02
C GLN A 20 -13.10 5.65 13.13
N THR A 21 -12.55 6.79 12.70
CA THR A 21 -13.25 8.09 12.76
C THR A 21 -14.13 8.32 11.53
N ARG A 22 -13.64 8.00 10.33
CA ARG A 22 -14.36 8.16 9.07
C ARG A 22 -14.24 6.89 8.23
N PRO A 23 -15.18 5.93 8.33
CA PRO A 23 -15.06 4.62 7.68
C PRO A 23 -14.79 4.67 6.18
N ASP A 24 -15.41 5.62 5.47
CA ASP A 24 -15.32 5.73 4.01
C ASP A 24 -14.15 6.60 3.51
N ILE A 25 -13.22 6.98 4.39
CA ILE A 25 -12.05 7.77 4.01
C ILE A 25 -11.21 7.03 2.96
N LYS A 26 -10.92 7.73 1.85
CA LYS A 26 -9.96 7.27 0.85
C LYS A 26 -8.55 7.61 1.28
N ILE A 27 -7.70 6.60 1.37
CA ILE A 27 -6.30 6.74 1.78
C ILE A 27 -5.42 6.14 0.69
N GLY A 28 -4.47 6.92 0.19
CA GLY A 28 -3.48 6.45 -0.78
C GLY A 28 -2.07 6.93 -0.45
N ILE A 29 -1.11 6.46 -1.23
CA ILE A 29 0.31 6.82 -1.09
C ILE A 29 0.87 7.41 -2.39
N CYS A 30 1.77 8.38 -2.25
CA CYS A 30 2.59 8.92 -3.32
C CYS A 30 4.09 8.70 -3.03
N GLY A 31 4.93 9.02 -4.01
CA GLY A 31 6.39 8.87 -3.91
C GLY A 31 6.91 7.61 -4.58
N GLU A 32 8.21 7.41 -4.49
CA GLU A 32 8.94 6.34 -5.19
C GLU A 32 8.48 4.95 -4.74
N GLN A 33 8.07 4.81 -3.48
CA GLN A 33 7.59 3.58 -2.87
C GLN A 33 6.29 3.10 -3.53
N GLY A 34 5.44 4.02 -4.02
CA GLY A 34 4.19 3.71 -4.71
C GLY A 34 4.37 2.94 -6.03
N GLY A 35 5.60 2.86 -6.55
CA GLY A 35 5.95 2.07 -7.73
C GLY A 35 6.79 0.83 -7.44
N HIS A 36 7.01 0.46 -6.17
CA HIS A 36 7.86 -0.66 -5.77
C HIS A 36 7.01 -1.89 -5.39
N PRO A 37 7.13 -3.04 -6.10
CA PRO A 37 6.26 -4.20 -5.90
C PRO A 37 6.15 -4.70 -4.45
N GLU A 38 7.29 -4.86 -3.75
CA GLU A 38 7.27 -5.29 -2.34
C GLU A 38 6.55 -4.30 -1.41
N SER A 39 6.65 -2.99 -1.68
CA SER A 39 5.96 -1.98 -0.88
C SER A 39 4.46 -1.95 -1.18
N ILE A 40 4.08 -2.19 -2.43
CA ILE A 40 2.68 -2.32 -2.85
C ILE A 40 1.97 -3.47 -2.15
N ARG A 41 2.65 -4.60 -1.91
CA ARG A 41 2.09 -5.71 -1.12
C ARG A 41 1.73 -5.26 0.30
N PHE A 42 2.62 -4.51 0.94
CA PHE A 42 2.36 -3.92 2.26
C PHE A 42 1.18 -2.93 2.22
N PHE A 43 1.12 -2.05 1.21
CA PHE A 43 0.01 -1.08 1.08
C PHE A 43 -1.34 -1.77 0.88
N HIS A 44 -1.36 -2.85 0.08
CA HIS A 44 -2.55 -3.71 -0.08
C HIS A 44 -2.95 -4.38 1.23
N TYR A 45 -1.97 -4.89 1.98
CA TYR A 45 -2.19 -5.53 3.28
C TYR A 45 -2.83 -4.58 4.30
N ILE A 46 -2.32 -3.35 4.43
CA ILE A 46 -2.93 -2.31 5.29
C ILE A 46 -4.18 -1.67 4.68
N LYS A 47 -4.68 -2.20 3.55
CA LYS A 47 -5.93 -1.80 2.89
C LYS A 47 -5.94 -0.36 2.36
N MET A 48 -4.84 0.16 1.82
CA MET A 48 -4.89 1.46 1.11
C MET A 48 -5.76 1.37 -0.16
N ASP A 49 -6.41 2.48 -0.52
CA ASP A 49 -7.32 2.55 -1.67
C ASP A 49 -6.59 2.72 -3.01
N TYR A 50 -5.44 3.42 -3.03
CA TYR A 50 -4.68 3.65 -4.26
C TYR A 50 -3.19 3.88 -4.02
N VAL A 51 -2.41 3.70 -5.09
CA VAL A 51 -0.99 4.09 -5.17
C VAL A 51 -0.80 5.11 -6.28
N SER A 52 0.10 6.06 -6.07
CA SER A 52 0.50 7.08 -7.04
C SER A 52 2.00 7.02 -7.25
N CYS A 53 2.43 6.90 -8.51
CA CYS A 53 3.83 6.77 -8.89
C CYS A 53 4.11 7.47 -10.23
N ALA A 54 5.39 7.67 -10.54
CA ALA A 54 5.80 8.28 -11.81
C ALA A 54 5.29 7.47 -13.01
N ALA A 55 4.95 8.16 -14.12
CA ALA A 55 4.32 7.55 -15.30
C ALA A 55 5.00 6.25 -15.81
N PRO A 56 6.36 6.16 -15.89
CA PRO A 56 7.02 4.93 -16.33
C PRO A 56 6.80 3.73 -15.41
N ARG A 57 6.46 3.95 -14.13
CA ARG A 57 6.19 2.90 -13.13
C ARG A 57 4.74 2.47 -13.07
N ILE A 58 3.82 3.15 -13.77
CA ILE A 58 2.39 2.80 -13.76
C ILE A 58 2.14 1.33 -14.16
N PRO A 59 2.74 0.79 -15.26
CA PRO A 59 2.52 -0.61 -15.63
C PRO A 59 2.99 -1.59 -14.55
N ILE A 60 4.14 -1.30 -13.93
CA ILE A 60 4.71 -2.11 -12.84
C ILE A 60 3.79 -2.06 -11.62
N ALA A 61 3.31 -0.88 -11.24
CA ALA A 61 2.41 -0.73 -10.10
C ALA A 61 1.08 -1.47 -10.32
N ARG A 62 0.50 -1.40 -11.53
CA ARG A 62 -0.72 -2.15 -11.87
C ARG A 62 -0.53 -3.65 -11.74
N LEU A 63 0.57 -4.19 -12.27
CA LEU A 63 0.88 -5.61 -12.16
C LEU A 63 1.11 -6.02 -10.69
N ALA A 64 1.86 -5.23 -9.93
CA ALA A 64 2.14 -5.50 -8.53
C ALA A 64 0.87 -5.47 -7.65
N VAL A 65 -0.06 -4.55 -7.89
CA VAL A 65 -1.36 -4.52 -7.20
C VAL A 65 -2.18 -5.77 -7.51
N ALA A 66 -2.22 -6.21 -8.78
CA ALA A 66 -2.91 -7.44 -9.16
C ALA A 66 -2.30 -8.66 -8.47
N GLN A 67 -0.97 -8.77 -8.44
CA GLN A 67 -0.26 -9.85 -7.74
C GLN A 67 -0.50 -9.79 -6.22
N ALA A 68 -0.50 -8.60 -5.63
CA ALA A 68 -0.79 -8.42 -4.21
C ALA A 68 -2.19 -8.92 -3.85
N LYS A 69 -3.19 -8.67 -4.72
CA LYS A 69 -4.54 -9.22 -4.54
C LYS A 69 -4.59 -10.74 -4.67
N LEU A 70 -3.91 -11.31 -5.67
CA LEU A 70 -3.89 -12.76 -5.91
C LEU A 70 -3.19 -13.54 -4.79
N LEU A 71 -2.20 -12.93 -4.13
CA LEU A 71 -1.37 -13.57 -3.11
C LEU A 71 -1.69 -13.10 -1.68
N GLU A 72 -2.81 -12.40 -1.47
CA GLU A 72 -3.10 -11.70 -0.22
C GLU A 72 -3.14 -12.62 1.02
N GLU A 73 -3.61 -13.85 0.85
CA GLU A 73 -3.70 -14.85 1.92
C GLU A 73 -2.32 -15.32 2.41
N SER A 74 -1.30 -15.23 1.55
CA SER A 74 0.07 -15.67 1.86
C SER A 74 0.96 -14.55 2.42
N TYR A 75 0.44 -13.33 2.56
CA TYR A 75 1.25 -12.19 2.96
C TYR A 75 1.44 -12.11 4.48
N HIS A 76 2.69 -11.97 4.90
CA HIS A 76 3.10 -11.78 6.29
C HIS A 76 4.11 -10.62 6.38
N ILE A 77 4.08 -9.90 7.49
CA ILE A 77 4.98 -8.78 7.81
C ILE A 77 6.32 -9.26 8.37
#